data_AF-A0A2G9T955-F1
#
_entry.id   AF-A0A2G9T955-F1
#
_cell.length_a   1.000
_cell.length_b   1.000
_cell.length_c   1.000
_cell.angle_alpha   90.00
_cell.angle_beta   90.00
_cell.angle_gamma   90.00
#
_symmetry.space_group_name_H-M   'P 1'
#
loop_
_entity.id
_entity.type
_entity.pdbx_description
1 polymer ?
#
loop_
_entity_poly.entity_id
_entity_poly.type
_entity_poly.pdbx_seq_one_letter_code
_entity_poly.pdbx_strand_id
1 'polypeptide(L)'
;MVSAATKPKLVDAMRRTIAEFYGSDIKSSRDYSRIINQRHFDRLSSLLDSSKGTILFIGGERDRNDLFLPPVILDVKADDPFMNDE
;
A
#
# COMPACT_ATOMS: atom_id res chain seq x y z
N MET A 1 -14.74 3.89 5.57
CA MET A 1 -15.43 4.00 4.27
C MET A 1 -15.45 5.46 3.84
N VAL A 2 -15.20 5.75 2.55
CA VAL A 2 -15.24 7.12 1.99
C VAL A 2 -16.39 7.23 0.98
N SER A 3 -17.04 8.38 0.90
CA SER A 3 -18.10 8.61 -0.09
C SER A 3 -17.50 8.66 -1.51
N ALA A 4 -18.30 8.28 -2.51
CA ALA A 4 -17.88 8.32 -3.91
C ALA A 4 -17.47 9.73 -4.36
N ALA A 5 -18.14 10.77 -3.86
CA ALA A 5 -17.85 12.16 -4.23
C ALA A 5 -16.49 12.67 -3.69
N THR A 6 -16.06 12.19 -2.51
CA THR A 6 -14.82 12.66 -1.88
C THR A 6 -13.63 11.74 -2.18
N LYS A 7 -13.88 10.48 -2.61
CA LYS A 7 -12.84 9.49 -2.91
C LYS A 7 -11.70 10.03 -3.78
N PRO A 8 -11.94 10.71 -4.93
CA PRO A 8 -10.85 11.18 -5.78
C PRO A 8 -9.95 12.20 -5.07
N LYS A 9 -10.57 13.18 -4.38
CA LYS A 9 -9.84 14.22 -3.63
C LYS A 9 -9.00 13.64 -2.51
N LEU A 10 -9.50 12.61 -1.83
CA LEU A 10 -8.77 11.93 -0.77
C LEU A 10 -7.57 11.17 -1.33
N VAL A 11 -7.76 10.40 -2.39
CA VAL A 11 -6.68 9.63 -3.04
C VAL A 11 -5.57 10.58 -3.52
N ASP A 12 -5.92 11.70 -4.15
CA ASP A 12 -4.94 12.70 -4.60
C ASP A 12 -4.22 13.39 -3.44
N ALA A 13 -4.90 13.63 -2.32
CA ALA A 13 -4.25 14.14 -1.11
C ALA A 13 -3.26 13.11 -0.53
N MET A 14 -3.67 11.84 -0.39
CA MET A 14 -2.82 10.77 0.12
C MET A 14 -1.56 10.59 -0.73
N ARG A 15 -1.69 10.55 -2.07
CA ARG A 15 -0.53 10.44 -2.98
C ARG A 15 0.48 11.57 -2.77
N ARG A 16 0.00 12.82 -2.64
CA ARG A 16 0.86 13.98 -2.39
C ARG A 16 1.55 13.89 -1.04
N THR A 17 0.81 13.57 0.01
CA THR A 17 1.38 13.47 1.36
C THR A 17 2.38 12.31 1.48
N ILE A 18 2.15 11.18 0.81
CA ILE A 18 3.14 10.08 0.75
C ILE A 18 4.46 10.57 0.13
N ALA A 19 4.39 11.33 -0.97
CA ALA A 19 5.57 11.91 -1.60
C ALA A 19 6.26 12.99 -0.73
N GLU A 20 5.49 13.79 0.01
CA GLU A 20 6.01 14.77 0.96
C GLU A 20 6.75 14.11 2.13
N PHE A 21 6.26 12.96 2.60
CA PHE A 21 6.83 12.25 3.76
C PHE A 21 8.06 11.43 3.38
N TYR A 22 7.99 10.71 2.26
CA TYR A 22 8.99 9.70 1.91
C TYR A 22 9.81 10.05 0.66
N GLY A 23 9.54 11.18 0.03
CA GLY A 23 10.21 11.61 -1.20
C GLY A 23 9.78 10.84 -2.43
N SER A 24 10.52 11.03 -3.53
CA SER A 24 10.27 10.37 -4.81
C SER A 24 10.71 8.90 -4.84
N ASP A 25 11.70 8.54 -4.02
CA ASP A 25 12.16 7.16 -3.83
C ASP A 25 11.91 6.73 -2.38
N ILE A 26 10.71 6.19 -2.16
CA ILE A 26 10.23 5.75 -0.84
C ILE A 26 11.13 4.65 -0.27
N LYS A 27 11.72 3.79 -1.12
CA LYS A 27 12.60 2.72 -0.65
C LYS A 27 13.86 3.28 -0.01
N SER A 28 14.39 4.39 -0.54
CA SER A 28 15.55 5.09 0.03
C SER A 28 15.24 5.92 1.27
N SER A 29 13.95 6.17 1.57
CA SER A 29 13.55 6.98 2.72
C SER A 29 13.98 6.33 4.03
N ARG A 30 14.64 7.11 4.89
CA ARG A 30 15.06 6.68 6.23
C ARG A 30 13.89 6.54 7.21
N ASP A 31 12.77 7.18 6.88
CA ASP A 31 11.57 7.22 7.72
C ASP A 31 10.55 6.14 7.30
N TYR A 32 10.83 5.39 6.23
CA TYR A 32 9.98 4.29 5.78
C TYR A 32 10.54 2.92 6.22
N SER A 33 9.86 2.29 7.17
CA SER A 33 10.27 1.03 7.79
C SER A 33 10.20 -0.18 6.84
N ARG A 34 10.78 -1.30 7.29
CA ARG A 34 10.71 -2.62 6.63
C ARG A 34 9.78 -3.57 7.38
N ILE A 35 9.28 -4.57 6.67
CA ILE A 35 8.53 -5.67 7.28
C ILE A 35 9.47 -6.49 8.17
N ILE A 36 8.97 -6.98 9.29
CA ILE A 36 9.79 -7.62 10.33
C ILE A 36 10.55 -8.87 9.84
N ASN A 37 9.97 -9.65 8.91
CA ASN A 37 10.61 -10.82 8.33
C ASN A 37 9.95 -11.24 7.00
N GLN A 38 10.58 -12.21 6.31
CA GLN A 38 10.10 -12.73 5.04
C GLN A 38 8.72 -13.39 5.12
N ARG A 39 8.39 -14.06 6.23
CA ARG A 39 7.07 -14.69 6.40
C ARG A 39 5.94 -13.65 6.38
N HIS A 40 6.08 -12.54 7.11
CA HIS A 40 5.09 -11.47 7.09
C HIS A 40 5.06 -10.74 5.74
N PHE A 41 6.22 -10.58 5.10
CA PHE A 41 6.30 -10.01 3.76
C PHE A 41 5.54 -10.85 2.73
N ASP A 42 5.75 -12.17 2.73
CA ASP A 42 5.11 -13.11 1.81
C ASP A 42 3.60 -13.16 2.04
N ARG A 43 3.16 -13.12 3.31
CA ARG A 43 1.73 -13.02 3.66
C ARG A 43 1.10 -11.76 3.06
N LEU A 44 1.67 -10.58 3.29
CA LEU A 44 1.14 -9.31 2.77
C LEU A 44 1.18 -9.24 1.25
N SER A 45 2.25 -9.75 0.63
CA SER A 45 2.36 -9.83 -0.83
C SER A 45 1.30 -10.75 -1.42
N SER A 46 1.08 -11.91 -0.81
CA SER A 46 0.03 -12.85 -1.23
C SER A 46 -1.36 -12.24 -1.06
N LEU A 47 -1.58 -11.46 0.00
CA LEU A 47 -2.84 -10.75 0.21
C LEU A 47 -3.07 -9.70 -0.89
N LEU A 48 -2.04 -8.91 -1.24
CA LEU A 48 -2.04 -7.98 -2.37
C LEU A 48 -2.39 -8.68 -3.68
N ASP A 49 -1.81 -9.85 -3.95
CA ASP A 49 -2.04 -10.60 -5.19
C ASP A 49 -3.41 -11.28 -5.22
N SER A 50 -3.99 -11.59 -4.06
CA SER A 50 -5.33 -12.19 -3.93
C SER A 50 -6.48 -11.17 -4.01
N SER A 51 -6.18 -9.88 -3.84
CA SER A 51 -7.20 -8.83 -3.85
C SER A 51 -7.87 -8.71 -5.21
N LYS A 52 -9.18 -8.47 -5.18
CA LYS A 52 -9.98 -8.12 -6.36
C LYS A 52 -10.17 -6.60 -6.47
N GLY A 53 -9.60 -5.85 -5.54
CA GLY A 53 -9.63 -4.40 -5.50
C GLY A 53 -8.88 -3.76 -6.67
N THR A 54 -9.21 -2.50 -6.94
CA THR A 54 -8.47 -1.70 -7.92
C THR A 54 -7.30 -1.03 -7.23
N ILE A 55 -6.08 -1.27 -7.72
CA ILE A 55 -4.91 -0.56 -7.24
C ILE A 55 -4.96 0.89 -7.72
N LEU A 56 -5.10 1.82 -6.79
CA LEU A 56 -5.11 3.25 -7.06
C LEU A 56 -3.70 3.85 -6.96
N PHE A 57 -2.78 3.29 -6.19
CA PHE A 57 -1.42 3.82 -6.08
C PHE A 57 -0.46 2.74 -5.62
N ILE A 58 0.75 2.75 -6.16
CA ILE A 58 1.89 1.96 -5.68
C ILE A 58 3.11 2.87 -5.62
N GLY A 59 3.71 3.00 -4.44
CA GLY A 59 4.86 3.85 -4.19
C GLY A 59 6.24 3.25 -4.52
N GLY A 60 6.30 2.20 -5.35
CA GLY A 60 7.54 1.51 -5.71
C GLY A 60 7.34 0.02 -6.03
N GLU A 61 8.44 -0.72 -6.14
CA GLU A 61 8.39 -2.18 -6.32
C GLU A 61 8.60 -2.91 -4.99
N ARG A 62 7.90 -4.05 -4.81
CA ARG A 62 8.10 -4.89 -3.62
C ARG A 62 9.47 -5.54 -3.71
N ASP A 63 10.26 -5.48 -2.63
CA ASP A 63 11.56 -6.14 -2.54
C ASP A 63 11.61 -7.06 -1.33
N ARG A 64 11.57 -8.37 -1.59
CA ARG A 64 11.60 -9.42 -0.57
C ARG A 64 12.95 -9.52 0.15
N ASN A 65 14.05 -9.17 -0.52
CA ASN A 65 15.39 -9.23 0.06
C ASN A 65 15.60 -8.08 1.06
N ASP A 66 15.07 -6.90 0.75
CA ASP A 66 15.07 -5.71 1.62
C ASP A 66 13.86 -5.68 2.57
N LEU A 67 12.95 -6.66 2.50
CA LEU A 67 11.67 -6.66 3.24
C LEU A 67 10.87 -5.36 3.04
N PHE A 68 11.02 -4.75 1.88
CA PHE A 68 10.39 -3.49 1.52
C PHE A 68 9.08 -3.74 0.80
N LEU A 69 7.98 -3.36 1.45
CA LEU A 69 6.65 -3.30 0.83
C LEU A 69 6.26 -1.83 0.66
N PRO A 70 6.08 -1.32 -0.57
CA PRO A 70 5.75 0.08 -0.80
C PRO A 70 4.36 0.41 -0.25
N PRO A 71 4.04 1.70 0.01
CA PRO A 71 2.69 2.10 0.32
C PRO A 71 1.78 1.83 -0.89
N VAL A 72 0.66 1.17 -0.64
CA VAL A 72 -0.35 0.82 -1.66
C VAL A 72 -1.70 1.40 -1.23
N ILE A 73 -2.41 2.03 -2.18
CA ILE A 73 -3.80 2.44 -1.98
C ILE A 73 -4.67 1.55 -2.86
N LEU A 74 -5.62 0.84 -2.25
CA LEU A 74 -6.57 -0.03 -2.92
C LEU A 74 -8.00 0.51 -2.79
N ASP A 75 -8.79 0.39 -3.85
CA ASP A 75 -10.25 0.52 -3.81
C ASP A 75 -10.87 -0.88 -3.76
N VAL A 76 -11.30 -1.29 -2.58
CA VAL A 76 -11.81 -2.64 -2.30
C VAL A 76 -13.30 -2.63 -1.96
N LYS A 77 -13.96 -3.77 -2.15
CA LYS A 77 -15.29 -4.04 -1.60
C LYS A 77 -15.17 -4.69 -0.22
N ALA A 78 -16.28 -4.73 0.51
CA ALA A 78 -16.31 -5.31 1.86
C ALA A 78 -15.99 -6.81 1.90
N ASP A 79 -16.15 -7.52 0.78
CA ASP A 79 -15.85 -8.95 0.63
C ASP A 79 -14.42 -9.22 0.11
N ASP A 80 -13.58 -8.21 -0.06
CA ASP A 80 -12.20 -8.38 -0.49
C ASP A 80 -11.36 -9.11 0.59
N PRO A 81 -10.40 -9.96 0.23
CA PRO A 81 -9.53 -10.63 1.19
C PRO A 81 -8.88 -9.69 2.22
N PHE A 82 -8.54 -8.45 1.82
CA PHE A 82 -8.01 -7.44 2.75
C PHE A 82 -8.94 -7.04 3.89
N MET A 83 -10.24 -7.26 3.75
CA MET A 83 -11.21 -6.91 4.78
C MET A 83 -11.39 -8.02 5.83
N ASN A 84 -10.73 -9.17 5.67
CA ASN A 84 -10.91 -10.35 6.52
C ASN A 84 -9.70 -10.69 7.41
N ASP A 85 -8.55 -10.05 7.19
CA ASP A 85 -7.29 -10.33 7.89
C ASP A 85 -6.69 -9.00 8.41
N GLU A 86 -5.91 -9.06 9.51
CA GLU A 86 -5.19 -7.90 10.12
C GLU A 86 -3.68 -7.93 9.81
#